data_AF-A0A8D9A9Z2-F1
#
_entry.id   AF-A0A8D9A9Z2-F1
#
_cell.length_a   1.000
_cell.length_b   1.000
_cell.length_c   1.000
_cell.angle_alpha   90.00
_cell.angle_beta   90.00
_cell.angle_gamma   90.00
#
_symmetry.space_group_name_H-M   'P 1'
#
loop_
_entity.id
_entity.type
_entity.pdbx_description
1 polymer ?
#
loop_
_entity_poly.entity_id
_entity_poly.type
_entity_poly.pdbx_seq_one_letter_code
_entity_poly.pdbx_strand_id
1 'polypeptide(L)'
;MCFRWENSVNDDRIHVSHEVTNFEFLYEPFYISSDTVPPHDERFIGYGYTRNSQVYEMFIAGYKFKVLSPVFNCHWGLLNKKQRPPWREVQNNYNRLLMNDFKREVFAKYKYIPPSVAPSGTADVSSTKRYKKGTNGHGVQP
;
A
#
# COMPACT_ATOMS: atom_id res chain seq x y z
N MET A 1 -10.02 7.13 4.97
CA MET A 1 -9.12 7.40 6.11
C MET A 1 -9.63 6.62 7.30
N CYS A 2 -8.78 5.87 7.99
CA CYS A 2 -9.20 4.94 9.05
C CYS A 2 -8.93 5.57 10.43
N PHE A 3 -9.97 5.92 11.18
CA PHE A 3 -9.87 6.53 12.52
C PHE A 3 -9.55 5.54 13.65
N ARG A 4 -9.04 4.33 13.33
CA ARG A 4 -8.80 3.27 14.31
C ARG A 4 -7.76 3.63 15.37
N TRP A 5 -6.84 4.54 15.06
CA TRP A 5 -5.81 5.01 16.00
C TRP A 5 -6.43 5.78 17.19
N GLU A 6 -7.58 6.43 16.99
CA GLU A 6 -8.31 7.20 18.02
C GLU A 6 -8.83 6.31 19.16
N ASN A 7 -8.92 5.00 18.96
CA ASN A 7 -9.34 4.09 20.03
C ASN A 7 -8.23 3.84 21.06
N SER A 8 -7.01 4.34 20.82
CA SER A 8 -5.82 4.07 21.63
C SER A 8 -5.12 5.33 22.16
N VAL A 9 -5.77 6.50 22.13
CA VAL A 9 -5.12 7.78 22.49
C VAL A 9 -4.66 7.85 23.95
N ASN A 10 -5.23 7.03 24.82
CA ASN A 10 -4.89 6.98 26.25
C ASN A 10 -3.96 5.82 26.62
N ASP A 11 -3.45 5.03 25.65
CA ASP A 11 -2.44 4.00 25.92
C ASP A 11 -1.06 4.49 25.48
N ASP A 12 -0.22 4.80 26.47
CA ASP A 12 1.14 5.29 26.26
C ASP A 12 2.12 4.17 25.87
N ARG A 13 1.71 2.89 25.94
CA ARG A 13 2.58 1.75 25.61
C ARG A 13 2.56 1.49 24.11
N ILE A 14 3.74 1.23 23.57
CA ILE A 14 3.87 0.83 22.16
C ILE A 14 3.19 -0.53 21.96
N HIS A 15 2.20 -0.56 21.05
CA HIS A 15 1.46 -1.76 20.72
C HIS A 15 1.08 -1.79 19.22
N VAL A 16 0.69 -2.97 18.74
CA VAL A 16 0.09 -3.12 17.42
C VAL A 16 -1.36 -2.66 17.48
N SER A 17 -1.69 -1.60 16.75
CA SER A 17 -3.06 -1.06 16.67
C SER A 17 -3.94 -1.90 15.74
N HIS A 18 -3.54 -2.08 14.48
CA HIS A 18 -4.32 -2.84 13.50
C HIS A 18 -3.49 -3.29 12.29
N GLU A 19 -3.97 -4.30 11.59
CA GLU A 19 -3.45 -4.70 10.27
C GLU A 19 -3.96 -3.74 9.19
N VAL A 20 -3.08 -3.37 8.26
CA VAL A 20 -3.42 -2.56 7.09
C VAL A 20 -4.20 -3.44 6.11
N THR A 21 -5.39 -2.99 5.71
CA THR A 21 -6.28 -3.80 4.86
C THR A 21 -6.12 -3.53 3.38
N ASN A 22 -5.70 -2.32 3.02
CA ASN A 22 -5.62 -1.87 1.64
C ASN A 22 -4.21 -1.39 1.34
N PHE A 23 -3.63 -1.93 0.27
CA PHE A 23 -2.37 -1.46 -0.26
C PHE A 23 -2.62 -0.29 -1.22
N GLU A 24 -1.87 0.80 -1.05
CA GLU A 24 -1.90 1.98 -1.90
C GLU A 24 -0.52 2.19 -2.53
N PHE A 25 -0.43 2.06 -3.85
CA PHE A 25 0.84 1.90 -4.56
C PHE A 25 1.85 3.05 -4.39
N LEU A 26 1.37 4.27 -4.16
CA LEU A 26 2.21 5.46 -4.00
C LEU A 26 2.37 5.89 -2.54
N TYR A 27 1.82 5.12 -1.61
CA TYR A 27 1.98 5.37 -0.20
C TYR A 27 3.34 4.85 0.26
N GLU A 28 4.21 5.76 0.74
CA GLU A 28 5.53 5.43 1.28
C GLU A 28 5.48 5.45 2.81
N PRO A 29 5.13 4.34 3.48
CA PRO A 29 5.20 4.26 4.93
C PRO A 29 6.64 4.29 5.42
N PHE A 30 6.83 4.83 6.62
CA PHE A 30 7.98 4.45 7.44
C PHE A 30 7.62 3.16 8.18
N TYR A 31 8.51 2.17 8.13
CA TYR A 31 8.27 0.87 8.74
C TYR A 31 9.55 0.32 9.36
N ILE A 32 9.40 -0.65 10.25
CA ILE A 32 10.48 -1.44 10.84
C ILE A 32 10.20 -2.90 10.44
N SER A 33 11.23 -3.60 9.99
CA SER A 33 11.13 -5.00 9.58
C SER A 33 12.34 -5.80 10.02
N SER A 34 12.26 -7.12 9.90
CA SER A 34 13.45 -7.98 9.89
C SER A 34 14.29 -7.73 8.64
N ASP A 35 15.55 -8.16 8.67
CA ASP A 35 16.47 -8.14 7.54
C ASP A 35 16.17 -9.23 6.48
N THR A 36 15.03 -9.90 6.61
CA THR A 36 14.57 -10.93 5.66
C THR A 36 13.60 -10.38 4.63
N VAL A 37 13.24 -9.09 4.70
CA VAL A 37 12.44 -8.45 3.67
C VAL A 37 13.24 -8.32 2.37
N PRO A 38 12.58 -8.26 1.19
CA PRO A 38 13.27 -7.98 -0.04
C PRO A 38 14.12 -6.70 0.05
N PRO A 39 15.35 -6.70 -0.47
CA PRO A 39 16.21 -5.52 -0.45
C PRO A 39 15.63 -4.41 -1.35
N HIS A 40 16.13 -3.19 -1.19
CA HIS A 40 15.85 -2.13 -2.15
C HIS A 40 16.44 -2.48 -3.52
N ASP A 41 15.67 -2.24 -4.58
CA ASP A 41 16.15 -2.42 -5.94
C ASP A 41 17.05 -1.24 -6.35
N GLU A 42 18.33 -1.54 -6.55
CA GLU A 42 19.38 -0.55 -6.81
C GLU A 42 19.24 0.19 -8.15
N ARG A 43 18.36 -0.25 -9.05
CA ARG A 43 18.07 0.46 -10.30
C ARG A 43 17.32 1.77 -10.06
N PHE A 44 16.58 1.88 -8.96
CA PHE A 44 15.87 3.10 -8.57
C PHE A 44 16.83 4.04 -7.86
N ILE A 45 17.37 5.02 -8.60
CA ILE A 45 18.35 5.97 -8.08
C ILE A 45 17.72 7.36 -7.96
N GLY A 46 18.07 8.09 -6.89
CA GLY A 46 17.65 9.47 -6.69
C GLY A 46 16.21 9.60 -6.21
N TYR A 47 15.44 10.48 -6.85
CA TYR A 47 14.11 10.83 -6.38
C TYR A 47 12.99 9.99 -7.01
N GLY A 48 12.11 9.48 -6.14
CA GLY A 48 10.86 8.83 -6.52
C GLY A 48 11.01 7.32 -6.69
N TYR A 49 9.98 6.57 -6.28
CA TYR A 49 9.86 5.12 -6.41
C TYR A 49 10.90 4.25 -5.68
N THR A 50 11.85 4.82 -4.94
CA THR A 50 12.89 4.08 -4.22
C THR A 50 12.36 3.29 -3.02
N ARG A 51 11.45 3.89 -2.23
CA ARG A 51 10.78 3.20 -1.09
C ARG A 51 9.53 2.46 -1.54
N ASN A 52 8.73 3.08 -2.42
CA ASN A 52 7.52 2.46 -2.96
C ASN A 52 7.79 1.11 -3.62
N SER A 53 8.90 0.96 -4.36
CA SER A 53 9.23 -0.29 -5.05
C SER A 53 9.39 -1.47 -4.07
N GLN A 54 10.12 -1.27 -2.97
CA GLN A 54 10.32 -2.29 -1.96
C GLN A 54 9.03 -2.63 -1.21
N VAL A 55 8.26 -1.62 -0.80
CA VAL A 55 6.97 -1.84 -0.13
C VAL A 55 5.99 -2.58 -1.05
N TYR A 56 6.03 -2.26 -2.35
CA TYR A 56 5.27 -2.98 -3.36
C TYR A 56 5.72 -4.44 -3.48
N GLU A 57 7.02 -4.72 -3.53
CA GLU A 57 7.51 -6.10 -3.58
C GLU A 57 7.11 -6.89 -2.34
N MET A 58 7.26 -6.29 -1.15
CA MET A 58 6.81 -6.89 0.11
C MET A 58 5.31 -7.24 0.09
N PHE A 59 4.48 -6.33 -0.44
CA PHE A 59 3.05 -6.59 -0.59
C PHE A 59 2.79 -7.80 -1.50
N ILE A 60 3.46 -7.88 -2.66
CA ILE A 60 3.31 -9.01 -3.59
C ILE A 60 3.88 -10.31 -3.00
N ALA A 61 4.95 -10.23 -2.21
CA ALA A 61 5.53 -11.35 -1.49
C ALA A 61 4.65 -11.85 -0.30
N GLY A 62 3.51 -11.20 -0.04
CA GLY A 62 2.54 -11.62 0.98
C GLY A 62 2.82 -11.10 2.39
N TYR A 63 3.68 -10.09 2.53
CA TYR A 63 3.91 -9.46 3.83
C TYR A 63 2.66 -8.70 4.29
N LYS A 64 2.43 -8.74 5.61
CA LYS A 64 1.34 -8.02 6.26
C LYS A 64 1.89 -6.81 6.99
N PHE A 65 1.30 -5.65 6.73
CA PHE A 65 1.66 -4.41 7.40
C PHE A 65 0.78 -4.18 8.62
N LYS A 66 1.39 -3.73 9.71
CA LYS A 66 0.70 -3.44 10.97
C LYS A 66 1.06 -2.04 11.42
N VAL A 67 0.07 -1.30 11.90
CA VAL A 67 0.24 0.05 12.43
C VAL A 67 0.65 -0.04 13.90
N LEU A 68 1.71 0.65 14.27
CA LEU A 68 2.14 0.83 15.66
C LEU A 68 1.51 2.09 16.24
N SER A 69 1.05 2.02 17.49
CA SER A 69 0.51 3.14 18.27
C SER A 69 1.22 3.21 19.62
N PRO A 70 1.45 4.40 20.20
CA PRO A 70 1.22 5.74 19.66
C PRO A 70 2.46 6.31 18.92
N VAL A 71 3.01 5.56 17.97
CA VAL A 71 4.26 5.94 17.27
C VAL A 71 3.95 6.82 16.05
N PHE A 72 4.49 8.04 16.04
CA PHE A 72 4.30 8.99 14.93
C PHE A 72 5.65 9.55 14.46
N ASN A 73 5.72 9.85 13.16
CA ASN A 73 6.83 10.58 12.57
C ASN A 73 6.34 11.97 12.17
N CYS A 74 7.09 12.99 12.57
CA CYS A 74 6.82 14.38 12.19
C CYS A 74 7.78 14.78 11.07
N HIS A 75 7.25 15.29 9.97
CA HIS A 75 8.05 15.91 8.91
C HIS A 75 7.96 17.43 9.03
N TRP A 76 9.11 18.11 9.07
CA TRP A 76 9.13 19.57 9.14
C TRP A 76 8.87 20.20 7.78
N GLY A 77 7.74 20.90 7.67
CA GLY A 77 7.39 21.71 6.52
C GLY A 77 6.92 20.94 5.28
N LEU A 78 6.38 21.70 4.32
CA LEU A 78 5.95 21.21 3.01
C LEU A 78 6.72 21.97 1.94
N LEU A 79 7.40 21.25 1.05
CA LEU A 79 8.14 21.87 -0.05
C LEU A 79 7.17 22.31 -1.15
N ASN A 80 7.15 23.61 -1.45
CA ASN A 80 6.33 24.17 -2.52
C ASN A 80 6.84 23.72 -3.89
N LYS A 81 5.94 23.53 -4.86
CA LYS A 81 6.29 23.09 -6.22
C LYS A 81 7.37 23.99 -6.87
N LYS A 82 7.30 25.31 -6.64
CA LYS A 82 8.25 26.30 -7.19
C LYS A 82 9.68 26.13 -6.68
N GLN A 83 9.87 25.47 -5.53
CA GLN A 83 11.18 25.26 -4.91
C GLN A 83 11.81 23.92 -5.31
N ARG A 84 11.13 23.13 -6.16
CA ARG A 84 11.63 21.82 -6.58
C ARG A 84 12.63 22.00 -7.72
N PRO A 85 13.84 21.42 -7.61
CA PRO A 85 14.80 21.52 -8.68
C PRO A 85 14.36 20.67 -9.89
N PRO A 86 14.63 21.09 -11.15
CA PRO A 86 14.15 20.40 -12.36
C PRO A 86 14.59 18.94 -12.47
N TRP A 87 15.79 18.61 -11.97
CA TRP A 87 16.32 17.24 -11.99
C TRP A 87 15.41 16.24 -11.26
N ARG A 88 14.62 16.71 -10.28
CA ARG A 88 13.71 15.87 -9.50
C ARG A 88 12.65 15.23 -10.38
N GLU A 89 12.09 15.99 -11.32
CA GLU A 89 11.05 15.52 -12.22
C GLU A 89 11.62 14.56 -13.27
N VAL A 90 12.83 14.86 -13.78
CA VAL A 90 13.57 13.97 -14.68
C VAL A 90 13.81 12.61 -14.04
N GLN A 91 14.34 12.58 -12.81
CA GLN A 91 14.56 11.34 -12.06
C GLN A 91 13.25 10.60 -11.77
N ASN A 92 12.21 11.32 -11.33
CA ASN A 92 10.91 10.71 -11.07
C ASN A 92 10.30 10.07 -12.31
N ASN A 93 10.45 10.70 -13.48
CA ASN A 93 9.97 10.16 -14.75
C ASN A 93 10.75 8.91 -15.18
N TYR A 94 12.07 8.92 -15.03
CA TYR A 94 12.90 7.74 -15.28
C TYR A 94 12.50 6.57 -14.39
N ASN A 95 12.40 6.80 -13.08
CA ASN A 95 12.03 5.77 -12.11
C ASN A 95 10.58 5.27 -12.31
N ARG A 96 9.66 6.14 -12.76
CA ARG A 96 8.29 5.72 -13.14
C ARG A 96 8.30 4.71 -14.28
N LEU A 97 9.21 4.85 -15.25
CA LEU A 97 9.32 3.91 -16.36
C LEU A 97 9.91 2.58 -15.89
N LEU A 98 11.00 2.61 -15.11
CA LEU A 98 11.59 1.41 -14.49
C LEU A 98 10.57 0.61 -13.69
N MET A 99 9.65 1.30 -13.02
CA MET A 99 8.62 0.67 -12.21
C MET A 99 7.70 -0.26 -13.00
N ASN A 100 7.47 0.00 -14.29
CA ASN A 100 6.64 -0.87 -15.12
C ASN A 100 7.30 -2.24 -15.34
N ASP A 101 8.62 -2.25 -15.49
CA ASP A 101 9.39 -3.48 -15.72
C ASP A 101 9.54 -4.24 -14.40
N PHE A 102 9.89 -3.52 -13.32
CA PHE A 102 9.95 -4.05 -11.97
C PHE A 102 8.67 -4.78 -11.55
N LYS A 103 7.49 -4.21 -11.83
CA LYS A 103 6.20 -4.86 -11.51
C LYS A 103 6.05 -6.23 -12.17
N ARG A 104 6.45 -6.36 -13.44
CA ARG A 104 6.38 -7.63 -14.18
C ARG A 104 7.36 -8.65 -13.62
N GLU A 105 8.56 -8.22 -13.30
CA GLU A 105 9.60 -9.07 -12.70
C GLU A 105 9.16 -9.59 -11.32
N VAL A 106 8.61 -8.71 -10.46
CA VAL A 106 8.09 -9.09 -9.15
C VAL A 106 6.92 -10.07 -9.28
N PHE A 107 5.98 -9.84 -10.21
CA PHE A 107 4.89 -10.78 -10.45
C PHE A 107 5.40 -12.16 -10.88
N ALA A 108 6.38 -12.20 -11.77
CA ALA A 108 7.01 -13.45 -12.20
C ALA A 108 7.73 -14.15 -11.03
N LYS A 109 8.50 -13.39 -10.23
CA LYS A 109 9.27 -13.88 -9.08
C LYS A 109 8.38 -14.57 -8.05
N TYR A 110 7.24 -13.97 -7.69
CA TYR A 110 6.33 -14.50 -6.67
C TYR A 110 5.13 -15.27 -7.24
N LYS A 111 5.10 -15.51 -8.56
CA LYS A 111 3.97 -16.14 -9.27
C LYS A 111 2.62 -15.49 -8.93
N TYR A 112 2.64 -14.17 -8.76
CA TYR A 112 1.47 -13.41 -8.36
C TYR A 112 0.52 -13.26 -9.54
N ILE A 113 -0.74 -13.66 -9.34
CA ILE A 113 -1.81 -13.50 -10.32
C ILE A 113 -2.69 -12.34 -9.85
N PRO A 114 -2.69 -11.18 -10.55
CA PRO A 114 -3.53 -10.07 -10.15
C PRO A 114 -5.01 -10.47 -10.24
N PRO A 115 -5.86 -9.98 -9.34
CA PRO A 115 -7.28 -10.37 -9.28
C PRO A 115 -8.06 -10.16 -10.59
N SER A 116 -7.64 -9.21 -11.44
CA SER A 116 -8.27 -8.93 -12.74
C SER A 116 -7.90 -9.92 -13.86
N VAL A 117 -6.87 -10.75 -13.67
CA VAL A 117 -6.34 -11.71 -14.66
C VAL A 117 -6.52 -13.16 -14.18
N ALA A 118 -7.10 -13.36 -12.99
CA ALA A 118 -7.47 -14.69 -12.51
C ALA A 118 -8.45 -15.35 -13.51
N PRO A 119 -8.20 -16.59 -13.96
CA PRO A 119 -9.12 -17.29 -14.83
C PRO A 119 -10.48 -17.35 -14.13
N SER A 120 -11.54 -16.90 -14.82
CA SER A 120 -12.91 -17.03 -14.36
C SER A 120 -13.28 -18.50 -14.30
N GLY A 121 -12.92 -19.20 -13.22
CA GLY A 121 -13.12 -20.64 -13.16
C GLY A 121 -12.32 -21.40 -12.11
N THR A 122 -12.25 -20.91 -10.87
CA THR A 122 -12.17 -21.76 -9.66
C THR A 122 -12.73 -21.01 -8.46
N ALA A 123 -14.02 -21.20 -8.18
CA ALA A 123 -14.54 -21.14 -6.81
C ALA A 123 -13.98 -22.37 -6.07
N ASP A 124 -13.68 -22.43 -4.77
CA ASP A 124 -13.91 -21.62 -3.57
C ASP A 124 -12.87 -22.14 -2.53
N VAL A 125 -12.66 -21.40 -1.42
CA VAL A 125 -12.75 -21.91 -0.04
C VAL A 125 -12.14 -20.88 0.92
N SER A 126 -13.04 -20.08 1.53
CA SER A 126 -13.05 -19.64 2.94
C SER A 126 -13.11 -18.13 3.19
N SER A 127 -14.24 -17.71 3.78
CA SER A 127 -14.41 -16.55 4.68
C SER A 127 -14.44 -15.17 3.99
N THR A 128 -15.45 -14.30 4.09
CA THR A 128 -16.57 -14.17 5.05
C THR A 128 -17.56 -13.10 4.56
N LYS A 129 -18.85 -13.34 4.85
CA LYS A 129 -19.95 -12.37 5.04
C LYS A 129 -20.58 -11.63 3.83
N ARG A 130 -21.68 -12.25 3.38
CA ARG A 130 -23.00 -11.69 2.95
C ARG A 130 -23.13 -10.15 2.89
N TYR A 131 -23.26 -9.62 1.68
CA TYR A 131 -23.89 -8.34 1.42
C TYR A 131 -25.41 -8.53 1.26
N LYS A 132 -26.21 -7.88 2.11
CA LYS A 132 -27.68 -7.81 1.96
C LYS A 132 -28.04 -6.74 0.93
N LYS A 133 -28.68 -7.12 -0.17
CA LYS A 133 -29.21 -6.19 -1.19
C LYS A 133 -30.54 -5.61 -0.68
N GLY A 134 -30.56 -4.29 -0.42
CA GLY A 134 -31.77 -3.56 -0.07
C GLY A 134 -32.75 -3.50 -1.25
N THR A 135 -34.00 -3.85 -1.00
CA THR A 135 -35.11 -3.72 -1.94
C THR A 135 -35.67 -2.31 -1.86
N ASN A 136 -35.47 -1.50 -2.91
CA ASN A 136 -36.23 -0.27 -3.12
C ASN A 136 -37.49 -0.61 -3.91
N GLY A 137 -38.65 -0.42 -3.28
CA GLY A 137 -39.94 -0.49 -3.94
C GLY A 137 -41.00 0.06 -3.01
N HIS A 138 -41.38 1.32 -3.18
CA HIS A 138 -42.63 1.88 -2.69
C HIS A 138 -43.24 2.70 -3.83
N GLY A 139 -44.10 2.03 -4.60
CA GLY A 139 -45.08 2.68 -5.45
C GLY A 139 -46.31 3.06 -4.62
N VAL A 140 -46.69 4.34 -4.75
CA VAL A 140 -48.05 4.87 -4.97
C VAL A 140 -49.22 4.27 -4.17
N GLN A 141 -49.80 5.16 -3.35
CA GLN A 141 -51.14 5.23 -2.72
C GLN A 141 -52.32 4.80 -3.64
N PRO A 142 -53.52 4.48 -3.12
CA PRO A 142 -54.27 5.14 -2.04
C PRO A 142 -54.46 4.34 -0.75
#